data_AF-A0A1H1TSV0-F1
#
_entry.id   AF-A0A1H1TSV0-F1
#
_cell.length_a   1.000
_cell.length_b   1.000
_cell.length_c   1.000
_cell.angle_alpha   90.00
_cell.angle_beta   90.00
_cell.angle_gamma   90.00
#
_symmetry.space_group_name_H-M   'P 1'
#
loop_
_entity.id
_entity.type
_entity.pdbx_description
1 polymer ?
#
loop_
_entity_poly.entity_id
_entity_poly.type
_entity_poly.pdbx_seq_one_letter_code
_entity_poly.pdbx_strand_id
1 'polypeptide(L)'
;MIIDTCFATQGELAKLAYDAFGVLPRKEASHDDIDETQKKAIQKQLARLAKEEGGLLSNLEQVIQTISSILEAYLPNIQVMNAVGDPFNDLLDAYSRLVREEGTYLSKVETIRYFISTQAIPLLVVSLNQSLLKHRLADLTLDMPEEKFWFLPTVAEDGSRVLPLEKVMRWVYVRCDLSQTQFHYPGKNPRSDNNMLQQNLDNAIKWARGVRLPALPALFKNFEESFSTLAQTGREISKGLQASIFVALMVARVSSYLAREITEVYDPQYLADVCRQFREYALWIADDVNEFKAELTPVMNQHTSPESASFVWHNACSQYWAFFDSKLTAVAATVQRLTDARPGEPIRDDVLTAFKSRYGLFAVCSYQDLARRQSAFLPPHGFAELLNQGFSLKKDVGTQLEHIDEYASRVAAYGLDEQLCWMLPWLRGVYYYRKGEFKAAMPHFKAAFENAKYRAGKNQYTLVNQYVELAAKNGDRRSFKKGIEWAQYLDIKVRWLRDDEPTEKKLNYVYYMLRIARYDHQM
;
A
#
# COMPACT_ATOMS: atom_id res chain seq x y z
N MET A 1 -8.77 -24.43 -12.80
CA MET A 1 -7.87 -24.21 -11.65
C MET A 1 -7.70 -22.70 -11.53
N ILE A 2 -7.98 -22.11 -10.37
CA ILE A 2 -7.72 -20.68 -10.15
C ILE A 2 -6.22 -20.58 -9.84
N ILE A 3 -5.48 -19.84 -10.67
CA ILE A 3 -4.05 -19.59 -10.47
C ILE A 3 -3.94 -18.58 -9.32
N ASP A 4 -3.41 -19.00 -8.18
CA ASP A 4 -3.30 -18.19 -6.95
C ASP A 4 -1.93 -17.48 -6.83
N THR A 5 -0.93 -17.94 -7.57
CA THR A 5 0.43 -17.39 -7.58
C THR A 5 0.47 -16.04 -8.31
N CYS A 6 0.08 -14.94 -7.68
CA CYS A 6 0.24 -13.60 -8.23
C CYS A 6 0.12 -12.52 -7.16
N PHE A 7 0.59 -11.32 -7.46
CA PHE A 7 0.22 -10.14 -6.68
C PHE A 7 -1.30 -9.90 -6.71
N ALA A 8 -1.84 -9.32 -5.63
CA ALA A 8 -3.18 -8.77 -5.61
C ALA A 8 -3.30 -7.59 -6.60
N THR A 9 -4.51 -7.34 -7.11
CA THR A 9 -4.70 -6.18 -8.00
C THR A 9 -4.69 -4.88 -7.19
N GLN A 10 -4.29 -3.78 -7.82
CA GLN A 10 -4.39 -2.46 -7.19
C GLN A 10 -5.85 -2.10 -6.81
N GLY A 11 -6.84 -2.64 -7.53
CA GLY A 11 -8.26 -2.52 -7.17
C GLY A 11 -8.64 -3.24 -5.87
N GLU A 12 -8.02 -4.39 -5.58
CA GLU A 12 -8.16 -5.07 -4.28
C GLU A 12 -7.59 -4.20 -3.14
N LEU A 13 -6.47 -3.50 -3.39
CA LEU A 13 -5.88 -2.57 -2.41
C LEU A 13 -6.72 -1.31 -2.20
N ALA A 14 -7.26 -0.72 -3.26
CA ALA A 14 -8.16 0.42 -3.15
C ALA A 14 -9.39 0.05 -2.30
N LYS A 15 -9.95 -1.15 -2.52
CA LYS A 15 -11.05 -1.66 -1.69
C LYS A 15 -10.61 -1.84 -0.23
N LEU A 16 -9.42 -2.39 0.03
CA LEU A 16 -8.87 -2.53 1.38
C LEU A 16 -8.80 -1.17 2.09
N ALA A 17 -8.37 -0.11 1.41
CA ALA A 17 -8.34 1.24 1.99
C ALA A 17 -9.74 1.71 2.40
N TYR A 18 -10.75 1.54 1.54
CA TYR A 18 -12.15 1.86 1.86
C TYR A 18 -12.68 1.09 3.07
N ASP A 19 -12.41 -0.21 3.14
CA ASP A 19 -12.83 -1.05 4.27
C ASP A 19 -12.04 -0.69 5.55
N ALA A 20 -10.78 -0.29 5.43
CA ALA A 20 -9.90 0.14 6.52
C ALA A 20 -10.23 1.52 7.08
N PHE A 21 -10.69 2.46 6.26
CA PHE A 21 -11.27 3.71 6.77
C PHE A 21 -12.71 3.50 7.24
N GLY A 22 -13.45 2.54 6.67
CA GLY A 22 -14.84 2.28 7.05
C GLY A 22 -15.80 3.37 6.60
N VAL A 23 -15.50 4.03 5.48
CA VAL A 23 -16.27 5.14 4.92
C VAL A 23 -17.53 4.72 4.17
N LEU A 24 -17.67 3.42 3.84
CA LEU A 24 -18.87 2.86 3.22
C LEU A 24 -19.65 2.02 4.24
N PRO A 25 -20.64 2.60 4.95
CA PRO A 25 -21.43 1.84 5.92
C PRO A 25 -22.25 0.75 5.24
N ARG A 26 -22.30 -0.44 5.86
CA ARG A 26 -23.04 -1.62 5.32
C ARG A 26 -24.54 -1.62 5.68
N LYS A 27 -24.98 -0.66 6.50
CA LYS A 27 -26.36 -0.30 6.92
C LYS A 27 -26.22 0.69 8.10
N GLU A 28 -27.04 1.74 8.16
CA GLU A 28 -27.20 2.68 9.31
C GLU A 28 -26.27 3.92 9.41
N ALA A 29 -26.07 4.69 8.34
CA ALA A 29 -25.59 6.07 8.49
C ALA A 29 -26.56 7.03 7.81
N SER A 30 -27.29 7.81 8.62
CA SER A 30 -28.35 8.72 8.19
C SER A 30 -27.87 10.17 7.99
N HIS A 31 -26.56 10.41 7.88
CA HIS A 31 -26.03 11.78 7.83
C HIS A 31 -24.84 11.95 6.88
N ASP A 32 -24.70 11.06 5.90
CA ASP A 32 -23.73 11.28 4.84
C ASP A 32 -24.43 12.06 3.72
N ASP A 33 -23.76 13.07 3.15
CA ASP A 33 -24.08 13.63 1.82
C ASP A 33 -24.07 12.57 0.70
N ILE A 34 -23.66 11.34 1.05
CA ILE A 34 -23.64 10.15 0.21
C ILE A 34 -24.86 9.28 0.51
N ASP A 35 -25.85 9.39 -0.38
CA ASP A 35 -27.04 8.56 -0.34
C ASP A 35 -26.74 7.06 -0.62
N GLU A 36 -27.71 6.19 -0.36
CA GLU A 36 -27.59 4.75 -0.61
C GLU A 36 -27.31 4.40 -2.09
N THR A 37 -27.67 5.29 -3.03
CA THR A 37 -27.43 5.09 -4.47
C THR A 37 -25.96 5.29 -4.78
N GLN A 38 -25.37 6.38 -4.27
CA GLN A 38 -23.95 6.68 -4.40
C GLN A 38 -23.09 5.63 -3.70
N LYS A 39 -23.48 5.15 -2.50
CA LYS A 39 -22.80 4.04 -1.80
C LYS A 39 -22.74 2.78 -2.67
N LYS A 40 -23.87 2.37 -3.25
CA LYS A 40 -23.93 1.21 -4.17
C LYS A 40 -23.10 1.44 -5.43
N ALA A 41 -23.06 2.67 -5.96
CA ALA A 41 -22.26 3.01 -7.12
C ALA A 41 -20.75 2.84 -6.82
N ILE A 42 -20.27 3.39 -5.69
CA ILE A 42 -18.87 3.26 -5.26
C ILE A 42 -18.52 1.79 -5.03
N GLN A 43 -19.36 1.03 -4.32
CA GLN A 43 -19.14 -0.41 -4.10
C GLN A 43 -19.05 -1.20 -5.41
N LYS A 44 -19.91 -0.87 -6.39
CA LYS A 44 -19.87 -1.50 -7.71
C LYS A 44 -18.61 -1.10 -8.49
N GLN A 45 -18.17 0.14 -8.37
CA GLN A 45 -16.92 0.62 -8.99
C GLN A 45 -15.71 -0.08 -8.40
N LEU A 46 -15.61 -0.18 -7.07
CA LEU A 46 -14.55 -0.93 -6.38
C LEU A 46 -14.54 -2.41 -6.79
N ALA A 47 -15.72 -3.05 -6.86
CA ALA A 47 -15.83 -4.44 -7.28
C ALA A 47 -15.40 -4.67 -8.74
N ARG A 48 -15.67 -3.71 -9.63
CA ARG A 48 -15.21 -3.73 -11.02
C ARG A 48 -13.70 -3.51 -11.12
N LEU A 49 -13.17 -2.53 -10.38
CA LEU A 49 -11.74 -2.24 -10.37
C LEU A 49 -10.92 -3.42 -9.83
N ALA A 50 -11.40 -4.07 -8.76
CA ALA A 50 -10.77 -5.29 -8.23
C ALA A 50 -10.73 -6.45 -9.25
N LYS A 51 -11.71 -6.50 -10.16
CA LYS A 51 -11.79 -7.45 -11.27
C LYS A 51 -11.14 -6.95 -12.57
N GLU A 52 -10.52 -5.77 -12.54
CA GLU A 52 -9.96 -5.07 -13.71
C GLU A 52 -10.98 -4.89 -14.86
N GLU A 53 -12.22 -4.56 -14.52
CA GLU A 53 -13.31 -4.30 -15.48
C GLU A 53 -13.46 -2.80 -15.78
N GLY A 54 -13.36 -2.42 -17.06
CA GLY A 54 -13.55 -1.05 -17.53
C GLY A 54 -12.30 -0.18 -17.40
N GLY A 55 -12.52 1.15 -17.36
CA GLY A 55 -11.50 2.22 -17.28
C GLY A 55 -10.52 2.09 -16.11
N LEU A 56 -9.39 1.38 -16.21
CA LEU A 56 -8.56 1.04 -15.03
C LEU A 56 -8.00 2.28 -14.31
N LEU A 57 -7.18 3.06 -15.02
CA LEU A 57 -6.50 4.24 -14.44
C LEU A 57 -7.52 5.29 -13.98
N SER A 58 -8.45 5.67 -14.86
CA SER A 58 -9.48 6.66 -14.54
C SER A 58 -10.36 6.22 -13.36
N ASN A 59 -10.70 4.92 -13.26
CA ASN A 59 -11.50 4.44 -12.15
C ASN A 59 -10.70 4.43 -10.84
N LEU A 60 -9.41 4.10 -10.87
CA LEU A 60 -8.55 4.16 -9.68
C LEU A 60 -8.39 5.60 -9.20
N GLU A 61 -8.06 6.54 -10.09
CA GLU A 61 -7.96 7.96 -9.76
C GLU A 61 -9.27 8.49 -9.16
N GLN A 62 -10.41 8.14 -9.76
CA GLN A 62 -11.71 8.55 -9.25
C GLN A 62 -12.00 7.97 -7.85
N VAL A 63 -11.64 6.72 -7.61
CA VAL A 63 -11.82 6.06 -6.30
C VAL A 63 -10.91 6.70 -5.24
N ILE A 64 -9.66 7.04 -5.58
CA ILE A 64 -8.74 7.75 -4.68
C ILE A 64 -9.28 9.15 -4.36
N GLN A 65 -9.73 9.90 -5.38
CA GLN A 65 -10.31 11.21 -5.16
C GLN A 65 -11.58 11.15 -4.28
N THR A 66 -12.41 10.13 -4.50
CA THR A 66 -13.66 9.95 -3.75
C THR A 66 -13.39 9.68 -2.27
N ILE A 67 -12.44 8.80 -1.93
CA ILE A 67 -12.11 8.55 -0.51
C ILE A 67 -11.52 9.79 0.16
N SER A 68 -10.65 10.54 -0.54
CA SER A 68 -10.11 11.80 -0.02
C SER A 68 -11.20 12.81 0.29
N SER A 69 -12.14 13.04 -0.64
CA SER A 69 -13.28 13.94 -0.43
C SER A 69 -14.21 13.49 0.71
N ILE A 70 -14.36 12.17 0.92
CA ILE A 70 -15.13 11.67 2.07
C ILE A 70 -14.40 11.99 3.38
N LEU A 71 -13.09 11.75 3.44
CA LEU A 71 -12.30 11.98 4.65
C LEU A 71 -12.18 13.48 4.99
N GLU A 72 -12.12 14.35 3.99
CA GLU A 72 -12.16 15.81 4.15
C GLU A 72 -13.42 16.29 4.89
N ALA A 73 -14.55 15.59 4.71
CA ALA A 73 -15.80 15.92 5.41
C ALA A 73 -15.75 15.59 6.91
N TYR A 74 -14.88 14.66 7.33
CA TYR A 74 -14.76 14.21 8.72
C TYR A 74 -13.58 14.83 9.47
N LEU A 75 -12.50 15.19 8.76
CA LEU A 75 -11.30 15.69 9.40
C LEU A 75 -11.29 17.23 9.47
N PRO A 76 -10.88 17.79 10.63
CA PRO A 76 -11.02 19.22 10.90
C PRO A 76 -9.99 20.10 10.17
N ASN A 77 -8.95 19.51 9.55
CA ASN A 77 -7.81 20.26 9.01
C ASN A 77 -7.14 19.55 7.82
N ILE A 78 -6.89 20.31 6.75
CA ILE A 78 -6.21 19.85 5.53
C ILE A 78 -4.77 19.33 5.79
N GLN A 79 -4.06 19.88 6.77
CA GLN A 79 -2.72 19.40 7.17
C GLN A 79 -2.78 17.98 7.73
N VAL A 80 -3.81 17.66 8.53
CA VAL A 80 -4.04 16.30 9.02
C VAL A 80 -4.39 15.36 7.87
N MET A 81 -5.28 15.81 6.97
CA MET A 81 -5.65 15.07 5.77
C MET A 81 -4.43 14.71 4.91
N ASN A 82 -3.59 15.69 4.59
CA ASN A 82 -2.38 15.46 3.81
C ASN A 82 -1.37 14.60 4.57
N ALA A 83 -1.25 14.80 5.88
CA ALA A 83 -0.33 14.03 6.69
C ALA A 83 -0.67 12.53 6.73
N VAL A 84 -1.96 12.22 6.70
CA VAL A 84 -2.48 10.85 6.62
C VAL A 84 -2.39 10.32 5.19
N GLY A 85 -2.74 11.14 4.19
CA GLY A 85 -2.79 10.74 2.78
C GLY A 85 -1.43 10.40 2.15
N ASP A 86 -0.40 11.19 2.43
CA ASP A 86 0.95 11.00 1.87
C ASP A 86 1.47 9.55 2.07
N PRO A 87 1.45 8.97 3.30
CA PRO A 87 1.81 7.56 3.51
C PRO A 87 1.00 6.52 2.73
N PHE A 88 -0.29 6.76 2.47
CA PHE A 88 -1.09 5.82 1.67
C PHE A 88 -0.71 5.88 0.19
N ASN A 89 -0.43 7.08 -0.33
CA ASN A 89 0.06 7.25 -1.69
C ASN A 89 1.43 6.57 -1.86
N ASP A 90 2.34 6.77 -0.90
CA ASP A 90 3.66 6.12 -0.92
C ASP A 90 3.54 4.58 -0.92
N LEU A 91 2.61 4.03 -0.13
CA LEU A 91 2.33 2.59 -0.11
C LEU A 91 1.77 2.08 -1.45
N LEU A 92 0.86 2.83 -2.08
CA LEU A 92 0.31 2.48 -3.39
C LEU A 92 1.40 2.49 -4.47
N ASP A 93 2.24 3.53 -4.48
CA ASP A 93 3.35 3.67 -5.42
C ASP A 93 4.40 2.58 -5.22
N ALA A 94 4.73 2.25 -3.97
CA ALA A 94 5.63 1.15 -3.65
C ALA A 94 5.07 -0.20 -4.11
N TYR A 95 3.77 -0.43 -3.94
CA TYR A 95 3.13 -1.65 -4.41
C TYR A 95 3.11 -1.72 -5.95
N SER A 96 2.76 -0.62 -6.62
CA SER A 96 2.75 -0.54 -8.08
C SER A 96 4.14 -0.84 -8.67
N ARG A 97 5.18 -0.22 -8.09
CA ARG A 97 6.58 -0.48 -8.43
C ARG A 97 6.97 -1.93 -8.14
N LEU A 98 6.53 -2.52 -7.03
CA LEU A 98 6.80 -3.93 -6.74
C LEU A 98 6.25 -4.84 -7.83
N VAL A 99 4.98 -4.66 -8.22
CA VAL A 99 4.34 -5.44 -9.29
C VAL A 99 5.04 -5.24 -10.64
N ARG A 100 5.50 -4.02 -10.92
CA ARG A 100 6.17 -3.66 -12.17
C ARG A 100 7.59 -4.20 -12.26
N GLU A 101 8.36 -4.17 -11.18
CA GLU A 101 9.79 -4.48 -11.21
C GLU A 101 10.08 -5.93 -10.79
N GLU A 102 9.41 -6.42 -9.75
CA GLU A 102 9.63 -7.74 -9.18
C GLU A 102 8.63 -8.76 -9.75
N GLY A 103 9.15 -9.87 -10.27
CA GLY A 103 8.32 -11.03 -10.58
C GLY A 103 8.00 -11.79 -9.30
N THR A 104 6.97 -12.63 -9.32
CA THR A 104 6.61 -13.45 -8.15
C THR A 104 6.42 -14.93 -8.51
N TYR A 105 6.79 -15.76 -7.55
CA TYR A 105 6.54 -17.21 -7.46
C TYR A 105 5.72 -17.56 -6.20
N LEU A 106 5.30 -16.54 -5.45
CA LEU A 106 4.54 -16.65 -4.21
C LEU A 106 3.04 -16.66 -4.50
N SER A 107 2.28 -17.34 -3.63
CA SER A 107 0.82 -17.22 -3.61
C SER A 107 0.37 -15.78 -3.34
N LYS A 108 -0.87 -15.44 -3.66
CA LYS A 108 -1.41 -14.09 -3.41
C LYS A 108 -1.27 -13.69 -1.94
N VAL A 109 -1.60 -14.61 -1.02
CA VAL A 109 -1.45 -14.39 0.42
C VAL A 109 0.01 -14.13 0.79
N GLU A 110 0.96 -14.91 0.28
CA GLU A 110 2.37 -14.70 0.56
C GLU A 110 2.94 -13.42 -0.07
N THR A 111 2.45 -12.98 -1.24
CA THR A 111 2.90 -11.71 -1.83
C THR A 111 2.53 -10.51 -0.96
N ILE A 112 1.36 -10.53 -0.31
CA ILE A 112 0.96 -9.49 0.64
C ILE A 112 1.82 -9.57 1.90
N ARG A 113 2.11 -10.79 2.40
CA ARG A 113 3.04 -10.98 3.53
C ARG A 113 4.42 -10.43 3.23
N TYR A 114 4.95 -10.74 2.04
CA TYR A 114 6.22 -10.23 1.53
C TYR A 114 6.19 -8.71 1.49
N PHE A 115 5.19 -8.11 0.84
CA PHE A 115 5.04 -6.66 0.76
C PHE A 115 5.01 -6.00 2.14
N ILE A 116 4.22 -6.53 3.09
CA ILE A 116 4.16 -6.00 4.46
C ILE A 116 5.54 -6.03 5.13
N SER A 117 6.20 -7.18 5.07
CA SER A 117 7.46 -7.44 5.79
C SER A 117 8.67 -6.70 5.21
N THR A 118 8.70 -6.50 3.89
CA THR A 118 9.91 -6.00 3.19
C THR A 118 9.76 -4.59 2.64
N GLN A 119 8.54 -4.10 2.42
CA GLN A 119 8.28 -2.80 1.78
C GLN A 119 7.39 -1.89 2.64
N ALA A 120 6.23 -2.38 3.11
CA ALA A 120 5.21 -1.53 3.71
C ALA A 120 5.64 -0.94 5.06
N ILE A 121 6.14 -1.76 5.98
CA ILE A 121 6.58 -1.29 7.31
C ILE A 121 7.76 -0.31 7.26
N PRO A 122 8.89 -0.59 6.56
CA PRO A 122 9.96 0.40 6.43
C PRO A 122 9.46 1.71 5.84
N LEU A 123 8.68 1.63 4.76
CA LEU A 123 8.17 2.82 4.10
C LEU A 123 7.20 3.60 4.98
N LEU A 124 6.30 2.93 5.69
CA LEU A 124 5.34 3.59 6.57
C LEU A 124 6.05 4.36 7.68
N VAL A 125 7.12 3.82 8.27
CA VAL A 125 7.90 4.53 9.29
C VAL A 125 8.57 5.79 8.74
N VAL A 126 9.19 5.71 7.56
CA VAL A 126 9.84 6.86 6.92
C VAL A 126 8.78 7.89 6.51
N SER A 127 7.77 7.46 5.76
CA SER A 127 6.74 8.33 5.20
C SER A 127 5.91 9.03 6.29
N LEU A 128 5.56 8.34 7.39
CA LEU A 128 4.90 8.99 8.51
C LEU A 128 5.77 10.13 9.08
N ASN A 129 7.05 9.89 9.36
CA ASN A 129 7.92 10.94 9.89
C ASN A 129 8.11 12.09 8.89
N GLN A 130 8.27 11.78 7.61
CA GLN A 130 8.37 12.77 6.55
C GLN A 130 7.13 13.63 6.45
N SER A 131 5.96 12.99 6.48
CA SER A 131 4.67 13.64 6.34
C SER A 131 4.32 14.50 7.56
N LEU A 132 4.57 14.00 8.78
CA LEU A 132 4.41 14.75 10.02
C LEU A 132 5.25 16.04 10.03
N LEU A 133 6.50 15.97 9.53
CA LEU A 133 7.39 17.13 9.40
C LEU A 133 6.92 18.08 8.29
N LYS A 134 6.67 17.56 7.09
CA LYS A 134 6.27 18.33 5.89
C LYS A 134 5.03 19.17 6.17
N HIS A 135 4.03 18.59 6.83
CA HIS A 135 2.75 19.26 7.14
C HIS A 135 2.74 19.94 8.51
N ARG A 136 3.88 20.00 9.21
CA ARG A 136 4.07 20.69 10.50
C ARG A 136 3.01 20.34 11.54
N LEU A 137 2.66 19.06 11.66
CA LEU A 137 1.57 18.63 12.55
C LEU A 137 1.80 18.96 14.03
N ALA A 138 3.06 19.12 14.45
CA ALA A 138 3.39 19.55 15.80
C ALA A 138 2.81 20.94 16.15
N ASP A 139 2.58 21.80 15.15
CA ASP A 139 2.05 23.16 15.34
C ASP A 139 0.54 23.18 15.59
N LEU A 140 -0.17 22.08 15.27
CA LEU A 140 -1.61 21.98 15.48
C LEU A 140 -2.01 21.76 16.94
N THR A 141 -1.06 21.55 17.85
CA THR A 141 -1.31 21.34 19.29
C THR A 141 -2.37 20.26 19.56
N LEU A 142 -2.39 19.21 18.73
CA LEU A 142 -3.33 18.09 18.89
C LEU A 142 -3.01 17.33 20.18
N ASP A 143 -4.06 17.06 20.96
CA ASP A 143 -3.97 16.24 22.17
C ASP A 143 -4.06 14.76 21.79
N MET A 144 -3.02 13.98 22.07
CA MET A 144 -2.91 12.59 21.64
C MET A 144 -2.69 11.67 22.84
N PRO A 145 -3.08 10.38 22.74
CA PRO A 145 -2.79 9.43 23.81
C PRO A 145 -1.31 9.39 24.19
N GLU A 146 -1.03 9.35 25.50
CA GLU A 146 0.32 9.39 26.07
C GLU A 146 1.12 8.11 25.77
N GLU A 147 0.43 7.00 25.50
CA GLU A 147 1.06 5.75 25.07
C GLU A 147 1.72 5.95 23.70
N LYS A 148 3.06 5.90 23.64
CA LYS A 148 3.86 6.16 22.42
C LYS A 148 3.38 5.44 21.14
N PHE A 149 2.86 4.22 21.27
CA PHE A 149 2.38 3.40 20.15
C PHE A 149 0.88 3.08 20.29
N TRP A 150 0.07 4.04 20.75
CA TRP A 150 -1.38 3.91 20.92
C TRP A 150 -2.11 3.43 19.66
N PHE A 151 -1.57 3.74 18.48
CA PHE A 151 -2.10 3.35 17.19
C PHE A 151 -1.75 1.89 16.80
N LEU A 152 -0.90 1.19 17.56
CA LEU A 152 -0.61 -0.23 17.36
C LEU A 152 -1.36 -1.10 18.39
N PRO A 153 -1.80 -2.32 18.02
CA PRO A 153 -2.39 -3.24 18.98
C PRO A 153 -1.37 -3.67 20.04
N THR A 154 -1.86 -3.91 21.25
CA THR A 154 -1.12 -4.71 22.24
C THR A 154 -1.50 -6.16 22.02
N VAL A 155 -0.50 -7.02 21.80
CA VAL A 155 -0.68 -8.47 21.65
C VAL A 155 0.01 -9.11 22.84
N ALA A 156 -0.76 -9.82 23.66
CA ALA A 156 -0.24 -10.58 24.80
C ALA A 156 0.29 -11.96 24.35
N GLU A 157 1.07 -12.60 25.22
CA GLU A 157 1.65 -13.93 24.94
C GLU A 157 0.59 -15.02 24.74
N ASP A 158 -0.57 -14.88 25.38
CA ASP A 158 -1.72 -15.78 25.23
C ASP A 158 -2.53 -15.54 23.94
N GLY A 159 -2.08 -14.62 23.08
CA GLY A 159 -2.76 -14.23 21.84
C GLY A 159 -3.94 -13.28 22.04
N SER A 160 -4.27 -12.91 23.29
CA SER A 160 -5.24 -11.85 23.55
C SER A 160 -4.70 -10.51 23.06
N ARG A 161 -5.60 -9.63 22.63
CA ARG A 161 -5.21 -8.36 22.02
C ARG A 161 -6.11 -7.21 22.44
N VAL A 162 -5.49 -6.06 22.64
CA VAL A 162 -6.17 -4.77 22.83
C VAL A 162 -5.99 -3.99 21.55
N LEU A 163 -7.11 -3.72 20.87
CA LEU A 163 -7.10 -3.01 19.58
C LEU A 163 -6.87 -1.50 19.80
N PRO A 164 -6.22 -0.80 18.85
CA PRO A 164 -6.02 0.65 18.94
C PRO A 164 -7.29 1.46 19.23
N LEU A 165 -8.43 1.08 18.64
CA LEU A 165 -9.69 1.78 18.85
C LEU A 165 -10.15 1.71 20.31
N GLU A 166 -9.98 0.56 20.96
CA GLU A 166 -10.27 0.39 22.39
C GLU A 166 -9.36 1.27 23.24
N LYS A 167 -8.06 1.33 22.92
CA LYS A 167 -7.10 2.20 23.61
C LYS A 167 -7.51 3.67 23.52
N VAL A 168 -7.80 4.14 22.31
CA VAL A 168 -8.20 5.54 22.09
C VAL A 168 -9.52 5.84 22.79
N MET A 169 -10.54 5.00 22.68
CA MET A 169 -11.81 5.24 23.38
C MET A 169 -11.61 5.36 24.89
N ARG A 170 -10.78 4.50 25.49
CA ARG A 170 -10.42 4.59 26.92
C ARG A 170 -9.69 5.89 27.24
N TRP A 171 -8.72 6.29 26.40
CA TRP A 171 -8.03 7.56 26.55
C TRP A 171 -9.01 8.73 26.51
N VAL A 172 -9.98 8.76 25.59
CA VAL A 172 -11.00 9.83 25.53
C VAL A 172 -11.73 9.95 26.86
N TYR A 173 -12.19 8.82 27.43
CA TYR A 173 -12.93 8.82 28.69
C TYR A 173 -12.08 9.35 29.85
N VAL A 174 -10.84 8.88 29.97
CA VAL A 174 -9.89 9.37 30.98
C VAL A 174 -9.61 10.86 30.80
N ARG A 175 -9.37 11.29 29.56
CA ARG A 175 -9.04 12.68 29.23
C ARG A 175 -10.18 13.65 29.53
N CYS A 176 -11.43 13.17 29.43
CA CYS A 176 -12.62 13.94 29.77
C CYS A 176 -13.05 13.80 31.24
N ASP A 177 -12.32 13.06 32.08
CA ASP A 177 -12.68 12.71 33.45
C ASP A 177 -14.09 12.11 33.57
N LEU A 178 -14.40 11.16 32.70
CA LEU A 178 -15.69 10.50 32.59
C LEU A 178 -15.52 9.00 32.48
N SER A 179 -16.50 8.25 33.00
CA SER A 179 -16.64 6.84 32.62
C SER A 179 -17.25 6.75 31.22
N GLN A 180 -17.05 5.63 30.53
CA GLN A 180 -17.73 5.33 29.26
C GLN A 180 -19.25 5.56 29.35
N THR A 181 -19.86 5.14 30.45
CA THR A 181 -21.30 5.33 30.70
C THR A 181 -21.68 6.79 30.80
N GLN A 182 -20.96 7.59 31.59
CA GLN A 182 -21.29 9.01 31.76
C GLN A 182 -20.92 9.85 30.54
N PHE A 183 -19.97 9.42 29.72
CA PHE A 183 -19.64 10.08 28.47
C PHE A 183 -20.76 9.95 27.43
N HIS A 184 -21.24 8.72 27.19
CA HIS A 184 -22.27 8.46 26.16
C HIS A 184 -23.71 8.60 26.68
N TYR A 185 -23.91 8.50 27.99
CA TYR A 185 -25.21 8.67 28.64
C TYR A 185 -25.04 9.46 29.96
N PRO A 186 -24.84 10.78 29.89
CA PRO A 186 -24.70 11.63 31.06
C PRO A 186 -25.92 11.53 31.98
N GLY A 187 -25.70 11.30 33.28
CA GLY A 187 -26.76 11.19 34.28
C GLY A 187 -27.51 9.85 34.29
N LYS A 188 -27.02 8.83 33.56
CA LYS A 188 -27.64 7.49 33.55
C LYS A 188 -27.77 6.92 34.96
N ASN A 189 -28.99 6.52 35.30
CA ASN A 189 -29.36 5.80 36.51
C ASN A 189 -30.42 4.72 36.17
N PRO A 190 -30.81 3.84 37.11
CA PRO A 190 -31.75 2.75 36.82
C PRO A 190 -33.14 3.18 36.33
N ARG A 191 -33.51 4.45 36.46
CA ARG A 191 -34.80 5.01 36.01
C ARG A 191 -34.68 5.83 34.72
N SER A 192 -33.48 5.97 34.17
CA SER A 192 -33.26 6.73 32.94
C SER A 192 -33.81 5.97 31.73
N ASP A 193 -34.65 6.64 30.93
CA ASP A 193 -35.26 6.08 29.73
C ASP A 193 -35.04 7.02 28.53
N ASN A 194 -33.85 6.94 27.93
CA ASN A 194 -33.50 7.64 26.71
C ASN A 194 -32.89 6.64 25.72
N ASN A 195 -33.71 6.22 24.75
CA ASN A 195 -33.34 5.21 23.76
C ASN A 195 -32.10 5.60 22.94
N MET A 196 -31.94 6.88 22.59
CA MET A 196 -30.81 7.36 21.79
C MET A 196 -29.49 7.24 22.57
N LEU A 197 -29.47 7.74 23.82
CA LEU A 197 -28.27 7.67 24.66
C LEU A 197 -27.93 6.23 25.07
N GLN A 198 -28.96 5.41 25.30
CA GLN A 198 -28.77 3.98 25.54
C GLN A 198 -28.13 3.29 24.33
N GLN A 199 -28.63 3.55 23.12
CA GLN A 199 -28.07 2.99 21.89
C GLN A 199 -26.62 3.45 21.69
N ASN A 200 -26.32 4.72 21.97
CA ASN A 200 -24.96 5.24 21.86
C ASN A 200 -23.98 4.54 22.81
N LEU A 201 -24.38 4.34 24.06
CA LEU A 201 -23.60 3.60 25.03
C LEU A 201 -23.42 2.12 24.64
N ASP A 202 -24.47 1.45 24.20
CA ASP A 202 -24.41 0.03 23.82
C ASP A 202 -23.48 -0.19 22.62
N ASN A 203 -23.50 0.74 21.67
CA ASN A 203 -22.56 0.76 20.55
C ASN A 203 -21.12 0.95 21.03
N ALA A 204 -20.87 1.94 21.88
CA ALA A 204 -19.54 2.19 22.42
C ALA A 204 -18.98 1.00 23.21
N ILE A 205 -19.81 0.30 24.00
CA ILE A 205 -19.42 -0.93 24.71
C ILE A 205 -19.02 -2.03 23.73
N LYS A 206 -19.80 -2.24 22.66
CA LYS A 206 -19.50 -3.27 21.64
C LYS A 206 -18.20 -2.98 20.89
N TRP A 207 -17.94 -1.70 20.57
CA TRP A 207 -16.73 -1.27 19.88
C TRP A 207 -15.49 -1.38 20.76
N ALA A 208 -15.58 -0.93 22.02
CA ALA A 208 -14.48 -1.04 22.98
C ALA A 208 -14.14 -2.49 23.34
N ARG A 209 -15.08 -3.44 23.21
CA ARG A 209 -14.82 -4.88 23.39
C ARG A 209 -14.32 -5.57 22.12
N GLY A 210 -14.15 -4.84 21.01
CA GLY A 210 -13.69 -5.41 19.75
C GLY A 210 -14.68 -6.32 19.02
N VAL A 211 -15.94 -6.42 19.49
CA VAL A 211 -16.96 -7.33 18.93
C VAL A 211 -17.25 -6.98 17.46
N ARG A 212 -17.38 -5.68 17.16
CA ARG A 212 -17.58 -5.15 15.81
C ARG A 212 -16.80 -3.86 15.67
N LEU A 213 -16.12 -3.69 14.54
CA LEU A 213 -15.51 -2.41 14.19
C LEU A 213 -16.58 -1.49 13.56
N PRO A 214 -16.72 -0.23 14.03
CA PRO A 214 -17.68 0.69 13.45
C PRO A 214 -17.27 1.18 12.05
N ALA A 215 -18.28 1.56 11.27
CA ALA A 215 -18.06 2.47 10.14
C ALA A 215 -17.68 3.85 10.70
N LEU A 216 -16.80 4.58 10.00
CA LEU A 216 -16.32 5.90 10.45
C LEU A 216 -17.48 6.89 10.69
N PRO A 217 -18.50 6.98 9.83
CA PRO A 217 -19.61 7.93 10.05
C PRO A 217 -20.38 7.61 11.33
N ALA A 218 -20.61 6.33 11.61
CA ALA A 218 -21.31 5.89 12.82
C ALA A 218 -20.49 6.15 14.09
N LEU A 219 -19.16 5.96 14.02
CA LEU A 219 -18.24 6.27 15.12
C LEU A 219 -18.27 7.76 15.42
N PHE A 220 -18.14 8.60 14.39
CA PHE A 220 -18.06 10.05 14.56
C PHE A 220 -19.37 10.61 15.09
N LYS A 221 -20.50 10.25 14.46
CA LYS A 221 -21.84 10.64 14.92
C LYS A 221 -22.09 10.30 16.39
N ASN A 222 -21.69 9.10 16.82
CA ASN A 222 -21.85 8.68 18.22
C ASN A 222 -21.08 9.60 19.19
N PHE A 223 -19.85 10.00 18.84
CA PHE A 223 -19.06 10.94 19.63
C PHE A 223 -19.60 12.38 19.55
N GLU A 224 -20.03 12.85 18.39
CA GLU A 224 -20.66 14.17 18.21
C GLU A 224 -21.94 14.35 19.04
N GLU A 225 -22.82 13.32 19.04
CA GLU A 225 -24.03 13.30 19.86
C GLU A 225 -23.69 13.28 21.34
N SER A 226 -22.63 12.56 21.73
CA SER A 226 -22.15 12.52 23.11
C SER A 226 -21.60 13.87 23.55
N PHE A 227 -20.81 14.55 22.70
CA PHE A 227 -20.32 15.91 22.96
C PHE A 227 -21.45 16.91 23.12
N SER A 228 -22.46 16.84 22.24
CA SER A 228 -23.62 17.72 22.27
C SER A 228 -24.46 17.51 23.54
N THR A 229 -24.65 16.25 23.95
CA THR A 229 -25.37 15.91 25.18
C THR A 229 -24.62 16.37 26.42
N LEU A 230 -23.29 16.17 26.46
CA LEU A 230 -22.45 16.62 27.56
C LEU A 230 -22.49 18.15 27.71
N ALA A 231 -22.45 18.89 26.61
CA ALA A 231 -22.59 20.35 26.61
C ALA A 231 -23.95 20.80 27.18
N GLN A 232 -25.05 20.14 26.83
CA GLN A 232 -26.38 20.43 27.40
C GLN A 232 -26.45 20.18 28.91
N THR A 233 -25.61 19.28 29.44
CA THR A 233 -25.49 19.02 30.89
C THR A 233 -24.44 19.88 31.61
N GLY A 234 -23.88 20.89 30.93
CA GLY A 234 -22.87 21.80 31.50
C GLY A 234 -21.45 21.24 31.53
N ARG A 235 -21.16 20.14 30.82
CA ARG A 235 -19.83 19.52 30.69
C ARG A 235 -19.31 19.65 29.26
N GLU A 236 -19.15 20.87 28.78
CA GLU A 236 -18.69 21.11 27.41
C GLU A 236 -17.23 20.65 27.20
N ILE A 237 -17.01 19.88 26.13
CA ILE A 237 -15.67 19.47 25.68
C ILE A 237 -15.20 20.49 24.64
N SER A 238 -13.99 21.04 24.81
CA SER A 238 -13.45 22.07 23.93
C SER A 238 -13.33 21.58 22.47
N LYS A 239 -13.53 22.49 21.50
CA LYS A 239 -13.45 22.14 20.07
C LYS A 239 -12.07 21.60 19.66
N GLY A 240 -10.99 22.10 20.25
CA GLY A 240 -9.64 21.57 20.02
C GLY A 240 -9.48 20.11 20.50
N LEU A 241 -10.06 19.77 21.65
CA LEU A 241 -10.05 18.39 22.14
C LEU A 241 -10.96 17.49 21.30
N GLN A 242 -12.14 17.96 20.89
CA GLN A 242 -13.02 17.21 19.97
C GLN A 242 -12.29 16.88 18.65
N ALA A 243 -11.61 17.86 18.05
CA ALA A 243 -10.79 17.66 16.85
C ALA A 243 -9.70 16.60 17.07
N SER A 244 -8.97 16.68 18.18
CA SER A 244 -7.91 15.72 18.51
C SER A 244 -8.46 14.29 18.70
N ILE A 245 -9.62 14.17 19.36
CA ILE A 245 -10.34 12.91 19.54
C ILE A 245 -10.71 12.29 18.17
N PHE A 246 -11.26 13.07 17.24
CA PHE A 246 -11.63 12.54 15.92
C PHE A 246 -10.42 12.05 15.12
N VAL A 247 -9.31 12.77 15.15
CA VAL A 247 -8.06 12.33 14.49
C VAL A 247 -7.57 11.01 15.09
N ALA A 248 -7.50 10.92 16.43
CA ALA A 248 -7.06 9.71 17.11
C ALA A 248 -8.00 8.52 16.81
N LEU A 249 -9.32 8.73 16.82
CA LEU A 249 -10.31 7.70 16.52
C LEU A 249 -10.19 7.18 15.08
N MET A 250 -9.97 8.06 14.10
CA MET A 250 -9.80 7.65 12.70
C MET A 250 -8.55 6.76 12.54
N VAL A 251 -7.39 7.21 13.03
CA VAL A 251 -6.12 6.45 12.94
C VAL A 251 -6.24 5.10 13.66
N ALA A 252 -6.87 5.10 14.85
CA ALA A 252 -7.08 3.90 15.63
C ALA A 252 -8.06 2.93 14.96
N ARG A 253 -9.10 3.43 14.28
CA ARG A 253 -10.03 2.60 13.50
C ARG A 253 -9.32 1.90 12.35
N VAL A 254 -8.53 2.64 11.57
CA VAL A 254 -7.73 2.07 10.46
C VAL A 254 -6.80 0.98 10.97
N SER A 255 -6.02 1.30 12.01
CA SER A 255 -5.04 0.36 12.56
C SER A 255 -5.71 -0.87 13.20
N SER A 256 -6.89 -0.71 13.81
CA SER A 256 -7.68 -1.83 14.35
C SER A 256 -8.21 -2.75 13.25
N TYR A 257 -8.61 -2.19 12.10
CA TYR A 257 -9.03 -2.98 10.95
C TYR A 257 -7.86 -3.81 10.40
N LEU A 258 -6.73 -3.16 10.11
CA LEU A 258 -5.55 -3.83 9.59
C LEU A 258 -5.04 -4.91 10.55
N ALA A 259 -5.06 -4.65 11.86
CA ALA A 259 -4.69 -5.65 12.87
C ALA A 259 -5.60 -6.89 12.83
N ARG A 260 -6.91 -6.70 12.60
CA ARG A 260 -7.86 -7.81 12.45
C ARG A 260 -7.58 -8.60 11.17
N GLU A 261 -7.48 -7.93 10.03
CA GLU A 261 -7.20 -8.57 8.74
C GLU A 261 -5.89 -9.36 8.76
N ILE A 262 -4.81 -8.77 9.29
CA ILE A 262 -3.51 -9.45 9.42
C ILE A 262 -3.64 -10.69 10.30
N THR A 263 -4.34 -10.59 11.43
CA THR A 263 -4.50 -11.76 12.32
C THR A 263 -5.37 -12.85 11.69
N GLU A 264 -6.45 -12.46 11.00
CA GLU A 264 -7.38 -13.40 10.36
C GLU A 264 -6.71 -14.17 9.23
N VAL A 265 -5.80 -13.52 8.48
CA VAL A 265 -5.09 -14.14 7.35
C VAL A 265 -3.83 -14.90 7.79
N TYR A 266 -3.05 -14.36 8.74
CA TYR A 266 -1.71 -14.87 9.03
C TYR A 266 -1.47 -15.40 10.43
N ASP A 267 -2.36 -15.15 11.40
CA ASP A 267 -2.23 -15.41 12.85
C ASP A 267 -1.75 -14.22 13.74
N PRO A 268 -1.97 -14.30 15.08
CA PRO A 268 -1.55 -13.25 16.02
C PRO A 268 -0.03 -13.09 16.16
N GLN A 269 0.76 -14.15 15.93
CA GLN A 269 2.22 -14.11 16.04
C GLN A 269 2.80 -13.25 14.92
N TYR A 270 2.28 -13.38 13.70
CA TYR A 270 2.68 -12.51 12.60
C TYR A 270 2.27 -11.04 12.85
N LEU A 271 1.08 -10.78 13.40
CA LEU A 271 0.72 -9.42 13.81
C LEU A 271 1.71 -8.84 14.85
N ALA A 272 2.10 -9.64 15.85
CA ALA A 272 3.06 -9.22 16.86
C ALA A 272 4.43 -8.91 16.25
N ASP A 273 4.89 -9.72 15.30
CA ASP A 273 6.14 -9.50 14.56
C ASP A 273 6.11 -8.20 13.75
N VAL A 274 5.04 -7.94 13.00
CA VAL A 274 4.85 -6.71 12.22
C VAL A 274 4.83 -5.48 13.15
N CYS A 275 4.13 -5.56 14.28
CA CYS A 275 4.10 -4.48 15.26
C CYS A 275 5.47 -4.23 15.90
N ARG A 276 6.23 -5.29 16.16
CA ARG A 276 7.61 -5.20 16.67
C ARG A 276 8.53 -4.53 15.66
N GLN A 277 8.47 -4.95 14.39
CA GLN A 277 9.24 -4.33 13.31
C GLN A 277 8.98 -2.82 13.24
N PHE A 278 7.70 -2.40 13.23
CA PHE A 278 7.35 -0.99 13.22
C PHE A 278 7.93 -0.24 14.43
N ARG A 279 7.78 -0.80 15.64
CA ARG A 279 8.27 -0.17 16.88
C ARG A 279 9.79 0.00 16.86
N GLU A 280 10.52 -1.04 16.48
CA GLU A 280 11.99 -1.01 16.38
C GLU A 280 12.44 0.07 15.38
N TYR A 281 11.82 0.09 14.20
CA TYR A 281 12.14 1.05 13.15
C TYR A 281 11.80 2.49 13.55
N ALA A 282 10.64 2.69 14.19
CA ALA A 282 10.21 3.99 14.71
C ALA A 282 11.13 4.49 15.83
N LEU A 283 11.72 3.58 16.63
CA LEU A 283 12.74 3.94 17.61
C LEU A 283 14.06 4.33 16.94
N TRP A 284 14.50 3.59 15.92
CA TRP A 284 15.76 3.87 15.25
C TRP A 284 15.74 5.16 14.42
N ILE A 285 14.62 5.49 13.77
CA ILE A 285 14.50 6.73 12.98
C ILE A 285 14.33 7.96 13.87
N ALA A 286 13.94 7.79 15.13
CA ALA A 286 13.69 8.90 16.04
C ALA A 286 14.96 9.74 16.26
N ASP A 287 16.14 9.11 16.34
CA ASP A 287 17.41 9.82 16.50
C ASP A 287 17.68 10.75 15.31
N ASP A 288 17.54 10.21 14.09
CA ASP A 288 17.68 10.94 12.83
C ASP A 288 16.70 12.15 12.74
N VAL A 289 15.42 11.93 13.06
CA VAL A 289 14.40 12.98 13.01
C VAL A 289 14.58 14.02 14.11
N ASN A 290 15.00 13.61 15.31
CA ASN A 290 15.24 14.53 16.42
C ASN A 290 16.49 15.39 16.19
N GLU A 291 17.55 14.83 15.59
CA GLU A 291 18.73 15.57 15.16
C GLU A 291 18.33 16.67 14.16
N PHE A 292 17.56 16.33 13.13
CA PHE A 292 17.03 17.32 12.17
C PHE A 292 16.26 18.45 12.86
N LYS A 293 15.34 18.12 13.78
CA LYS A 293 14.56 19.13 14.51
C LYS A 293 15.46 20.02 15.39
N ALA A 294 16.45 19.43 16.07
CA ALA A 294 17.36 20.17 16.93
C ALA A 294 18.22 21.16 16.14
N GLU A 295 18.78 20.74 15.01
CA GLU A 295 19.59 21.58 14.11
C GLU A 295 18.77 22.72 13.49
N LEU A 296 17.50 22.48 13.16
CA LEU A 296 16.66 23.48 12.51
C LEU A 296 16.02 24.47 13.50
N THR A 297 15.83 24.09 14.77
CA THR A 297 15.24 24.94 15.82
C THR A 297 15.88 26.34 15.93
N PRO A 298 17.21 26.50 16.06
CA PRO A 298 17.83 27.82 16.19
C PRO A 298 17.65 28.69 14.93
N VAL A 299 17.60 28.08 13.74
CA VAL A 299 17.34 28.79 12.48
C VAL A 299 15.91 29.31 12.46
N MET A 300 14.95 28.47 12.83
CA MET A 300 13.53 28.84 12.85
C MET A 300 13.23 29.99 13.81
N ASN A 301 13.94 30.05 14.95
CA ASN A 301 13.79 31.12 15.94
C ASN A 301 14.31 32.50 15.45
N GLN A 302 15.11 32.55 14.39
CA GLN A 302 15.64 33.80 13.82
C GLN A 302 14.69 34.44 12.80
N HIS A 303 13.71 33.69 12.29
CA HIS A 303 12.77 34.20 11.30
C HIS A 303 11.56 34.86 11.97
N THR A 304 11.29 36.12 11.61
CA THR A 304 10.17 36.91 12.14
C THR A 304 8.90 36.82 11.28
N SER A 305 9.01 36.41 10.01
CA SER A 305 7.87 36.23 9.10
C SER A 305 7.43 34.75 9.06
N PRO A 306 6.13 34.45 9.25
CA PRO A 306 5.57 33.10 9.12
C PRO A 306 5.76 32.47 7.74
N GLU A 307 5.69 33.26 6.66
CA GLU A 307 5.86 32.80 5.28
C GLU A 307 7.32 32.40 5.02
N SER A 308 8.27 33.24 5.46
CA SER A 308 9.70 32.96 5.34
C SER A 308 10.09 31.72 6.16
N ALA A 309 9.60 31.61 7.39
CA ALA A 309 9.81 30.44 8.24
C ALA A 309 9.26 29.16 7.59
N SER A 310 8.06 29.23 7.01
CA SER A 310 7.46 28.10 6.31
C SER A 310 8.28 27.70 5.08
N PHE A 311 8.72 28.63 4.25
CA PHE A 311 9.55 28.33 3.08
C PHE A 311 10.87 27.65 3.47
N VAL A 312 11.56 28.17 4.50
CA VAL A 312 12.80 27.58 5.01
C VAL A 312 12.58 26.17 5.54
N TRP A 313 11.51 25.96 6.31
CA TRP A 313 11.15 24.64 6.84
C TRP A 313 10.93 23.61 5.73
N HIS A 314 10.13 23.95 4.71
CA HIS A 314 9.85 23.03 3.60
C HIS A 314 11.10 22.66 2.81
N ASN A 315 11.97 23.65 2.53
CA ASN A 315 13.24 23.39 1.85
C ASN A 315 14.18 22.52 2.68
N ALA A 316 14.31 22.81 3.98
CA ALA A 316 15.12 22.02 4.89
C ALA A 316 14.62 20.57 4.99
N CYS A 317 13.30 20.38 5.11
CA CYS A 317 12.68 19.04 5.07
C CYS A 317 13.02 18.31 3.77
N SER A 318 12.83 18.95 2.62
CA SER A 318 13.11 18.34 1.31
C SER A 318 14.58 17.93 1.17
N GLN A 319 15.52 18.78 1.60
CA GLN A 319 16.95 18.49 1.55
C GLN A 319 17.34 17.37 2.51
N TYR A 320 16.80 17.41 3.73
CA TYR A 320 17.05 16.38 4.74
C TYR A 320 16.59 15.00 4.27
N TRP A 321 15.38 14.87 3.71
CA TRP A 321 14.90 13.57 3.24
C TRP A 321 15.68 13.06 2.02
N ALA A 322 16.09 13.94 1.09
CA ALA A 322 16.99 13.56 0.01
C ALA A 322 18.35 13.05 0.53
N PHE A 323 18.90 13.71 1.55
CA PHE A 323 20.11 13.26 2.24
C PHE A 323 19.89 11.91 2.93
N PHE A 324 18.78 11.74 3.64
CA PHE A 324 18.41 10.50 4.32
C PHE A 324 18.31 9.32 3.34
N ASP A 325 17.66 9.50 2.19
CA ASP A 325 17.57 8.46 1.15
C ASP A 325 18.94 8.10 0.57
N SER A 326 19.81 9.11 0.39
CA SER A 326 21.20 8.87 -0.01
C SER A 326 21.97 8.03 1.02
N LYS A 327 21.67 8.22 2.32
CA LYS A 327 22.21 7.45 3.44
C LYS A 327 21.82 5.98 3.34
N LEU A 328 20.53 5.70 3.12
CA LEU A 328 20.00 4.34 2.93
C LEU A 328 20.67 3.65 1.74
N THR A 329 20.76 4.35 0.60
CA THR A 329 21.40 3.84 -0.62
C THR A 329 22.87 3.52 -0.41
N ALA A 330 23.60 4.40 0.28
CA ALA A 330 25.03 4.21 0.57
C ALA A 330 25.29 3.01 1.49
N VAL A 331 24.43 2.79 2.50
CA VAL A 331 24.51 1.61 3.36
C VAL A 331 24.26 0.35 2.55
N ALA A 332 23.18 0.30 1.76
CA ALA A 332 22.86 -0.86 0.94
C ALA A 332 24.01 -1.23 -0.03
N ALA A 333 24.56 -0.25 -0.75
CA ALA A 333 25.67 -0.46 -1.67
C ALA A 333 26.96 -0.91 -0.95
N THR A 334 27.20 -0.43 0.26
CA THR A 334 28.42 -0.79 1.01
C THR A 334 28.29 -2.16 1.64
N VAL A 335 27.13 -2.50 2.21
CA VAL A 335 26.86 -3.84 2.72
C VAL A 335 26.94 -4.87 1.60
N GLN A 336 26.34 -4.61 0.43
CA GLN A 336 26.44 -5.50 -0.72
C GLN A 336 27.90 -5.79 -1.09
N ARG A 337 28.74 -4.75 -1.20
CA ARG A 337 30.18 -4.91 -1.49
C ARG A 337 30.91 -5.76 -0.45
N LEU A 338 30.57 -5.61 0.83
CA LEU A 338 31.17 -6.41 1.91
C LEU A 338 30.76 -7.88 1.82
N THR A 339 29.48 -8.14 1.56
CA THR A 339 28.95 -9.50 1.37
C THR A 339 29.55 -10.16 0.14
N ASP A 340 29.71 -9.44 -0.97
CA ASP A 340 30.33 -9.96 -2.20
C ASP A 340 31.82 -10.28 -2.00
N ALA A 341 32.52 -9.48 -1.20
CA ALA A 341 33.93 -9.71 -0.88
C ALA A 341 34.16 -10.91 0.04
N ARG A 342 33.16 -11.27 0.86
CA ARG A 342 33.21 -12.42 1.78
C ARG A 342 31.88 -13.18 1.81
N PRO A 343 31.56 -13.94 0.74
CA PRO A 343 30.29 -14.64 0.65
C PRO A 343 30.10 -15.63 1.81
N GLY A 344 28.99 -15.49 2.53
CA GLY A 344 28.61 -16.39 3.64
C GLY A 344 29.24 -16.07 5.00
N GLU A 345 30.14 -15.09 5.09
CA GLU A 345 30.64 -14.60 6.37
C GLU A 345 29.78 -13.44 6.90
N PRO A 346 29.41 -13.43 8.19
CA PRO A 346 28.72 -12.29 8.78
C PRO A 346 29.65 -11.07 8.82
N ILE A 347 29.07 -9.88 8.65
CA ILE A 347 29.81 -8.62 8.82
C ILE A 347 30.24 -8.51 10.29
N ARG A 348 31.53 -8.22 10.51
CA ARG A 348 32.10 -8.07 11.85
C ARG A 348 31.40 -6.97 12.65
N ASP A 349 31.25 -7.20 13.95
CA ASP A 349 30.54 -6.29 14.86
C ASP A 349 31.19 -4.90 14.97
N ASP A 350 32.51 -4.80 14.87
CA ASP A 350 33.23 -3.53 14.88
C ASP A 350 32.93 -2.69 13.63
N VAL A 351 32.82 -3.35 12.47
CA VAL A 351 32.40 -2.71 11.21
C VAL A 351 30.94 -2.25 11.30
N LEU A 352 30.05 -3.09 11.85
CA LEU A 352 28.65 -2.71 12.06
C LEU A 352 28.50 -1.53 13.01
N THR A 353 29.31 -1.48 14.07
CA THR A 353 29.32 -0.36 15.03
C THR A 353 29.77 0.93 14.36
N ALA A 354 30.83 0.88 13.55
CA ALA A 354 31.28 2.03 12.76
C ALA A 354 30.20 2.49 11.76
N PHE A 355 29.47 1.56 11.14
CA PHE A 355 28.39 1.90 10.22
C PHE A 355 27.22 2.56 10.93
N LYS A 356 26.80 2.04 12.08
CA LYS A 356 25.74 2.64 12.91
C LYS A 356 26.12 4.05 13.35
N SER A 357 27.40 4.27 13.70
CA SER A 357 27.89 5.61 14.05
C SER A 357 27.90 6.57 12.86
N ARG A 358 28.22 6.10 11.65
CA ARG A 358 28.32 6.96 10.46
C ARG A 358 26.98 7.22 9.78
N TYR A 359 26.14 6.20 9.73
CA TYR A 359 24.90 6.18 8.95
C TYR A 359 23.66 6.08 9.83
N GLY A 360 23.77 6.17 11.15
CA GLY A 360 22.63 6.04 12.08
C GLY A 360 22.09 4.61 12.21
N LEU A 361 21.30 4.40 13.25
CA LEU A 361 20.72 3.10 13.56
C LEU A 361 19.72 2.64 12.50
N PHE A 362 18.84 3.55 12.05
CA PHE A 362 17.77 3.17 11.13
C PHE A 362 18.32 2.56 9.84
N ALA A 363 19.25 3.24 9.18
CA ALA A 363 19.78 2.80 7.89
C ALA A 363 20.45 1.42 7.95
N VAL A 364 21.18 1.15 9.03
CA VAL A 364 21.94 -0.10 9.18
C VAL A 364 21.06 -1.24 9.70
N CYS A 365 20.33 -1.01 10.79
CA CYS A 365 19.54 -2.05 11.44
C CYS A 365 18.34 -2.47 10.58
N SER A 366 17.67 -1.52 9.91
CA SER A 366 16.56 -1.86 9.01
C SER A 366 17.04 -2.68 7.82
N TYR A 367 18.20 -2.35 7.23
CA TYR A 367 18.77 -3.14 6.14
C TYR A 367 19.04 -4.59 6.57
N GLN A 368 19.63 -4.81 7.76
CA GLN A 368 19.90 -6.15 8.29
C GLN A 368 18.61 -6.96 8.54
N ASP A 369 17.60 -6.32 9.13
CA ASP A 369 16.30 -6.96 9.36
C ASP A 369 15.59 -7.30 8.03
N LEU A 370 15.61 -6.37 7.05
CA LEU A 370 15.04 -6.61 5.72
C LEU A 370 15.71 -7.76 4.98
N ALA A 371 17.04 -7.86 5.01
CA ALA A 371 17.76 -8.97 4.40
C ALA A 371 17.36 -10.32 5.03
N ARG A 372 17.15 -10.36 6.35
CA ARG A 372 16.65 -11.55 7.06
C ARG A 372 15.20 -11.88 6.70
N ARG A 373 14.35 -10.88 6.54
CA ARG A 373 12.95 -11.08 6.14
C ARG A 373 12.83 -11.58 4.72
N GLN A 374 13.63 -11.04 3.80
CA GLN A 374 13.68 -11.49 2.41
C GLN A 374 14.11 -12.95 2.28
N SER A 375 15.04 -13.42 3.12
CA SER A 375 15.47 -14.82 3.08
C SER A 375 14.41 -15.83 3.50
N ALA A 376 13.28 -15.40 4.09
CA ALA A 376 12.13 -16.25 4.36
C ALA A 376 11.30 -16.57 3.11
N PHE A 377 11.49 -15.84 2.02
CA PHE A 377 10.77 -15.99 0.76
C PHE A 377 11.75 -16.48 -0.31
N LEU A 378 12.07 -17.78 -0.27
CA LEU A 378 12.97 -18.38 -1.26
C LEU A 378 12.17 -18.90 -2.47
N PRO A 379 12.71 -18.76 -3.69
CA PRO A 379 12.07 -19.36 -4.85
C PRO A 379 12.04 -20.89 -4.71
N PRO A 380 10.98 -21.56 -5.21
CA PRO A 380 10.93 -23.00 -5.28
C PRO A 380 12.12 -23.58 -6.07
N HIS A 381 12.49 -24.82 -5.75
CA HIS A 381 13.59 -25.50 -6.42
C HIS A 381 13.39 -25.51 -7.95
N GLY A 382 14.45 -25.19 -8.70
CA GLY A 382 14.42 -25.14 -10.17
C GLY A 382 13.77 -23.90 -10.79
N PHE A 383 13.09 -23.04 -10.01
CA PHE A 383 12.40 -21.86 -10.56
C PHE A 383 13.35 -20.93 -11.33
N ALA A 384 14.47 -20.54 -10.74
CA ALA A 384 15.43 -19.64 -11.38
C ALA A 384 16.06 -20.26 -12.64
N GLU A 385 16.36 -21.56 -12.61
CA GLU A 385 16.91 -22.29 -13.76
C GLU A 385 15.93 -22.31 -14.93
N LEU A 386 14.69 -22.75 -14.68
CA LEU A 386 13.66 -22.88 -15.72
C LEU A 386 13.15 -21.53 -16.22
N LEU A 387 13.15 -20.50 -15.38
CA LEU A 387 12.89 -19.13 -15.84
C LEU A 387 13.96 -18.67 -16.83
N ASN A 388 15.24 -18.87 -16.49
CA ASN A 388 16.36 -18.51 -17.35
C ASN A 388 16.39 -19.32 -18.65
N GLN A 389 16.10 -20.63 -18.57
CA GLN A 389 15.97 -21.47 -19.76
C GLN A 389 14.85 -20.97 -20.69
N GLY A 390 13.69 -20.59 -20.13
CA GLY A 390 12.60 -20.00 -20.89
C GLY A 390 13.05 -18.73 -21.62
N PHE A 391 13.79 -17.83 -20.97
CA PHE A 391 14.35 -16.65 -21.64
C PHE A 391 15.40 -16.98 -22.70
N SER A 392 16.22 -18.01 -22.51
CA SER A 392 17.18 -18.47 -23.51
C SER A 392 16.47 -18.99 -24.77
N LEU A 393 15.45 -19.84 -24.60
CA LEU A 393 14.61 -20.32 -25.71
C LEU A 393 13.87 -19.17 -26.41
N LYS A 394 13.40 -18.18 -25.64
CA LYS A 394 12.76 -16.99 -26.21
C LYS A 394 13.72 -16.22 -27.11
N LYS A 395 14.99 -16.07 -26.74
CA LYS A 395 15.98 -15.29 -27.51
C LYS A 395 16.56 -16.05 -28.69
N ASP A 396 16.58 -17.38 -28.64
CA ASP A 396 17.15 -18.22 -29.70
C ASP A 396 16.20 -18.32 -30.91
N VAL A 397 16.66 -17.86 -32.08
CA VAL A 397 15.93 -17.91 -33.36
C VAL A 397 15.73 -19.35 -33.83
N GLY A 398 16.58 -20.28 -33.42
CA GLY A 398 16.51 -21.71 -33.76
C GLY A 398 15.45 -22.49 -32.99
N THR A 399 14.81 -21.91 -31.96
CA THR A 399 13.81 -22.58 -31.13
C THR A 399 12.66 -23.16 -31.97
N GLN A 400 12.48 -24.49 -31.89
CA GLN A 400 11.37 -25.23 -32.48
C GLN A 400 10.32 -25.62 -31.44
N LEU A 401 9.17 -26.12 -31.90
CA LEU A 401 8.09 -26.55 -31.01
C LEU A 401 8.52 -27.71 -30.10
N GLU A 402 9.38 -28.62 -30.56
CA GLU A 402 9.87 -29.73 -29.74
C GLU A 402 10.67 -29.22 -28.53
N HIS A 403 11.51 -28.19 -28.71
CA HIS A 403 12.24 -27.55 -27.60
C HIS A 403 11.29 -26.90 -26.59
N ILE A 404 10.18 -26.32 -27.06
CA ILE A 404 9.17 -25.69 -26.22
C ILE A 404 8.37 -26.74 -25.44
N ASP A 405 8.06 -27.89 -26.06
CA ASP A 405 7.34 -28.98 -25.41
C ASP A 405 8.22 -29.75 -24.41
N GLU A 406 9.53 -29.88 -24.68
CA GLU A 406 10.50 -30.36 -23.70
C GLU A 406 10.59 -29.42 -22.50
N TYR A 407 10.67 -28.11 -22.74
CA TYR A 407 10.62 -27.10 -21.68
C TYR A 407 9.34 -27.22 -20.83
N ALA A 408 8.17 -27.35 -21.47
CA ALA A 408 6.91 -27.53 -20.78
C ALA A 408 6.91 -28.78 -19.90
N SER A 409 7.46 -29.90 -20.41
CA SER A 409 7.57 -31.15 -19.66
C SER A 409 8.49 -31.01 -18.45
N ARG A 410 9.60 -30.24 -18.57
CA ARG A 410 10.48 -29.94 -17.44
C ARG A 410 9.81 -29.04 -16.40
N VAL A 411 9.07 -28.01 -16.82
CA VAL A 411 8.30 -27.15 -15.90
C VAL A 411 7.29 -27.98 -15.09
N ALA A 412 6.56 -28.88 -15.75
CA ALA A 412 5.62 -29.78 -15.10
C ALA A 412 6.31 -30.77 -14.15
N ALA A 413 7.46 -31.33 -14.54
CA ALA A 413 8.23 -32.25 -13.70
C ALA A 413 8.74 -31.59 -12.40
N TYR A 414 8.99 -30.29 -12.42
CA TYR A 414 9.36 -29.50 -11.24
C TYR A 414 8.14 -28.94 -10.47
N GLY A 415 6.92 -29.15 -10.96
CA GLY A 415 5.70 -28.62 -10.36
C GLY A 415 5.59 -27.09 -10.43
N LEU A 416 6.15 -26.46 -11.47
CA LEU A 416 6.23 -25.00 -11.63
C LEU A 416 5.22 -24.43 -12.62
N ASP A 417 4.22 -25.22 -13.01
CA ASP A 417 3.21 -24.84 -14.01
C ASP A 417 2.51 -23.53 -13.65
N GLU A 418 2.27 -23.30 -12.36
CA GLU A 418 1.56 -22.13 -11.87
C GLU A 418 2.43 -20.87 -11.89
N GLN A 419 3.67 -20.97 -11.41
CA GLN A 419 4.64 -19.87 -11.32
C GLN A 419 5.10 -19.42 -12.71
N LEU A 420 5.25 -20.37 -13.65
CA LEU A 420 5.75 -20.13 -15.01
C LEU A 420 4.64 -20.20 -16.09
N CYS A 421 3.36 -20.13 -15.69
CA CYS A 421 2.19 -20.25 -16.58
C CYS A 421 2.14 -19.22 -17.73
N TRP A 422 2.91 -18.13 -17.64
CA TRP A 422 3.02 -17.10 -18.66
C TRP A 422 4.16 -17.34 -19.66
N MET A 423 5.17 -18.16 -19.32
CA MET A 423 6.35 -18.36 -20.16
C MET A 423 6.07 -19.25 -21.36
N LEU A 424 5.41 -20.40 -21.15
CA LEU A 424 5.06 -21.34 -22.22
C LEU A 424 4.22 -20.69 -23.35
N PRO A 425 3.10 -20.01 -23.07
CA PRO A 425 2.36 -19.31 -24.11
C PRO A 425 3.19 -18.20 -24.75
N TRP A 426 4.10 -17.55 -24.03
CA TRP A 426 4.97 -16.55 -24.63
C TRP A 426 5.94 -17.16 -25.66
N LEU A 427 6.57 -18.29 -25.34
CA LEU A 427 7.45 -19.03 -26.26
C LEU A 427 6.73 -19.44 -27.54
N ARG A 428 5.53 -20.02 -27.43
CA ARG A 428 4.71 -20.40 -28.58
C ARG A 428 4.30 -19.18 -29.42
N GLY A 429 3.93 -18.07 -28.76
CA GLY A 429 3.63 -16.82 -29.43
C GLY A 429 4.82 -16.29 -30.24
N VAL A 430 6.01 -16.28 -29.66
CA VAL A 430 7.26 -15.84 -30.33
C VAL A 430 7.59 -16.74 -31.51
N TYR A 431 7.44 -18.06 -31.38
CA TYR A 431 7.64 -19.01 -32.48
C TYR A 431 6.79 -18.67 -33.71
N TYR A 432 5.47 -18.52 -33.54
CA TYR A 432 4.58 -18.17 -34.65
C TYR A 432 4.82 -16.75 -35.17
N TYR A 433 5.15 -15.81 -34.28
CA TYR A 433 5.48 -14.46 -34.69
C TYR A 433 6.67 -14.46 -35.65
N ARG A 434 7.75 -15.20 -35.34
CA ARG A 434 8.97 -15.26 -36.19
C ARG A 434 8.68 -15.76 -37.60
N LYS A 435 7.67 -16.60 -37.76
CA LYS A 435 7.19 -17.10 -39.06
C LYS A 435 6.26 -16.13 -39.80
N GLY A 436 5.95 -14.98 -39.21
CA GLY A 436 4.97 -14.03 -39.74
C GLY A 436 3.51 -14.49 -39.55
N GLU A 437 3.27 -15.55 -38.79
CA GLU A 437 1.96 -16.14 -38.57
C GLU A 437 1.21 -15.41 -37.44
N PHE A 438 0.96 -14.10 -37.62
CA PHE A 438 0.44 -13.22 -36.57
C PHE A 438 -0.92 -13.66 -36.01
N LYS A 439 -1.78 -14.27 -36.84
CA LYS A 439 -3.07 -14.82 -36.40
C LYS A 439 -2.91 -16.01 -35.45
N ALA A 440 -1.92 -16.88 -35.72
CA ALA A 440 -1.60 -18.02 -34.87
C ALA A 440 -0.91 -17.58 -33.57
N ALA A 441 -0.06 -16.55 -33.64
CA ALA A 441 0.63 -16.00 -32.48
C ALA A 441 -0.31 -15.30 -31.47
N MET A 442 -1.39 -14.65 -31.94
CA MET A 442 -2.27 -13.80 -31.11
C MET A 442 -2.89 -14.51 -29.89
N PRO A 443 -3.53 -15.69 -30.01
CA PRO A 443 -4.09 -16.38 -28.83
C PRO A 443 -3.02 -16.72 -27.79
N HIS A 444 -1.81 -17.06 -28.21
CA HIS A 444 -0.69 -17.34 -27.31
C HIS A 444 -0.22 -16.09 -26.56
N PHE A 445 -0.02 -14.96 -27.26
CA PHE A 445 0.33 -13.70 -26.60
C PHE A 445 -0.76 -13.19 -25.66
N LYS A 446 -2.04 -13.39 -26.01
CA LYS A 446 -3.15 -13.07 -25.13
C LYS A 446 -3.09 -13.89 -23.83
N ALA A 447 -2.87 -15.19 -23.94
CA ALA A 447 -2.72 -16.06 -22.76
C ALA A 447 -1.48 -15.67 -21.92
N ALA A 448 -0.35 -15.41 -22.56
CA ALA A 448 0.86 -14.96 -21.88
C ALA A 448 0.64 -13.63 -21.15
N PHE A 449 0.02 -12.64 -21.81
CA PHE A 449 -0.31 -11.35 -21.22
C PHE A 449 -1.19 -11.50 -19.98
N GLU A 450 -2.33 -12.20 -20.08
CA GLU A 450 -3.25 -12.38 -18.93
C GLU A 450 -2.58 -13.09 -17.76
N ASN A 451 -1.73 -14.08 -18.03
CA ASN A 451 -0.99 -14.79 -16.99
C ASN A 451 0.15 -13.95 -16.39
N ALA A 452 0.74 -13.00 -17.12
CA ALA A 452 1.92 -12.27 -16.67
C ALA A 452 1.63 -11.00 -15.83
N LYS A 453 0.43 -10.40 -15.95
CA LYS A 453 0.08 -9.09 -15.40
C LYS A 453 0.54 -8.84 -13.95
N TYR A 454 0.49 -9.87 -13.11
CA TYR A 454 0.84 -9.78 -11.69
C TYR A 454 1.88 -10.83 -11.29
N ARG A 455 2.74 -11.23 -12.24
CA ARG A 455 3.71 -12.33 -12.06
C ARG A 455 5.08 -12.06 -12.66
N ALA A 456 5.15 -11.37 -13.80
CA ALA A 456 6.37 -11.32 -14.59
C ALA A 456 7.35 -10.19 -14.23
N GLY A 457 6.99 -9.28 -13.33
CA GLY A 457 7.80 -8.11 -12.93
C GLY A 457 8.26 -7.32 -14.14
N LYS A 458 9.55 -6.92 -14.15
CA LYS A 458 10.15 -6.12 -15.23
C LYS A 458 9.97 -6.68 -16.64
N ASN A 459 9.70 -7.98 -16.77
CA ASN A 459 9.46 -8.62 -18.07
C ASN A 459 8.08 -8.27 -18.68
N GLN A 460 7.17 -7.71 -17.88
CA GLN A 460 5.89 -7.18 -18.36
C GLN A 460 6.10 -6.14 -19.47
N TYR A 461 7.12 -5.27 -19.36
CA TYR A 461 7.40 -4.27 -20.39
C TYR A 461 7.50 -4.88 -21.79
N THR A 462 8.32 -5.92 -21.95
CA THR A 462 8.52 -6.57 -23.26
C THR A 462 7.25 -7.27 -23.71
N LEU A 463 6.61 -8.02 -22.82
CA LEU A 463 5.42 -8.81 -23.16
C LEU A 463 4.23 -7.94 -23.55
N VAL A 464 3.96 -6.86 -22.81
CA VAL A 464 2.88 -5.90 -23.08
C VAL A 464 3.08 -5.25 -24.43
N ASN A 465 4.31 -4.78 -24.72
CA ASN A 465 4.60 -4.17 -26.01
C ASN A 465 4.40 -5.15 -27.17
N GLN A 466 4.79 -6.42 -27.02
CA GLN A 466 4.55 -7.45 -28.02
C GLN A 466 3.06 -7.78 -28.18
N TYR A 467 2.30 -7.85 -27.08
CA TYR A 467 0.87 -8.07 -27.11
C TYR A 467 0.12 -6.93 -27.82
N VAL A 468 0.42 -5.66 -27.48
CA VAL A 468 -0.17 -4.47 -28.12
C VAL A 468 0.19 -4.41 -29.60
N GLU A 469 1.45 -4.70 -29.94
CA GLU A 469 1.89 -4.76 -31.33
C GLU A 469 1.13 -5.82 -32.13
N LEU A 470 1.04 -7.03 -31.59
CA LEU A 470 0.39 -8.14 -32.28
C LEU A 470 -1.12 -7.92 -32.44
N ALA A 471 -1.76 -7.28 -31.46
CA ALA A 471 -3.15 -6.84 -31.58
C ALA A 471 -3.32 -5.88 -32.77
N ALA A 472 -2.42 -4.90 -32.94
CA ALA A 472 -2.44 -3.98 -34.08
C ALA A 472 -2.22 -4.69 -35.42
N LYS A 473 -1.27 -5.63 -35.50
CA LYS A 473 -1.01 -6.44 -36.71
C LYS A 473 -2.21 -7.28 -37.13
N ASN A 474 -2.99 -7.76 -36.15
CA ASN A 474 -4.19 -8.57 -36.40
C ASN A 474 -5.47 -7.76 -36.62
N GLY A 475 -5.42 -6.43 -36.54
CA GLY A 475 -6.65 -5.63 -36.65
C GLY A 475 -7.51 -5.65 -35.38
N ASP A 476 -7.00 -6.17 -34.25
CA ASP A 476 -7.74 -6.29 -32.99
C ASP A 476 -7.61 -5.01 -32.14
N ARG A 477 -8.43 -4.02 -32.49
CA ARG A 477 -8.49 -2.73 -31.80
C ARG A 477 -8.85 -2.85 -30.31
N ARG A 478 -9.63 -3.87 -29.94
CA ARG A 478 -10.08 -4.07 -28.55
C ARG A 478 -8.93 -4.54 -27.67
N SER A 479 -8.22 -5.58 -28.10
CA SER A 479 -7.05 -6.09 -27.38
C SER A 479 -5.93 -5.05 -27.32
N PHE A 480 -5.75 -4.27 -28.38
CA PHE A 480 -4.82 -3.14 -28.40
C PHE A 480 -5.14 -2.12 -27.29
N LYS A 481 -6.38 -1.60 -27.24
CA LYS A 481 -6.78 -0.60 -26.23
C LYS A 481 -6.62 -1.14 -24.81
N LYS A 482 -7.02 -2.40 -24.59
CA LYS A 482 -6.84 -3.08 -23.30
C LYS A 482 -5.38 -3.14 -22.86
N GLY A 483 -4.47 -3.46 -23.78
CA GLY A 483 -3.04 -3.53 -23.49
C GLY A 483 -2.44 -2.16 -23.15
N ILE A 484 -2.85 -1.10 -23.88
CA ILE A 484 -2.43 0.29 -23.58
C ILE A 484 -2.91 0.72 -22.19
N GLU A 485 -4.20 0.54 -21.92
CA GLU A 485 -4.82 0.94 -20.66
C GLU A 485 -4.16 0.25 -19.46
N TRP A 486 -3.89 -1.05 -19.57
CA TRP A 486 -3.20 -1.78 -18.53
C TRP A 486 -1.74 -1.35 -18.36
N ALA A 487 -1.04 -1.04 -19.46
CA ALA A 487 0.31 -0.52 -19.40
C ALA A 487 0.35 0.81 -18.63
N GLN A 488 -0.58 1.72 -18.92
CA GLN A 488 -0.68 3.00 -18.21
C GLN A 488 -1.03 2.83 -16.74
N TYR A 489 -1.90 1.86 -16.42
CA TYR A 489 -2.27 1.53 -15.06
C TYR A 489 -1.09 1.12 -14.17
N LEU A 490 -0.08 0.45 -14.74
CA LEU A 490 1.17 0.10 -14.05
C LEU A 490 2.34 1.05 -14.36
N ASP A 491 2.10 2.15 -15.07
CA ASP A 491 3.16 3.07 -15.51
C ASP A 491 4.28 2.33 -16.31
N ILE A 492 3.83 1.49 -17.27
CA ILE A 492 4.67 0.79 -18.24
C ILE A 492 4.60 1.55 -19.57
N LYS A 493 5.75 2.01 -20.04
CA LYS A 493 5.84 2.73 -21.33
C LYS A 493 5.50 1.83 -22.51
N VAL A 494 4.64 2.31 -23.40
CA VAL A 494 4.32 1.66 -24.69
C VAL A 494 5.10 2.35 -25.81
N ARG A 495 5.71 1.58 -26.72
CA ARG A 495 6.38 2.12 -27.91
C ARG A 495 5.45 3.03 -28.72
N TRP A 496 6.01 4.10 -29.28
CA TRP A 496 5.31 5.17 -30.03
C TRP A 496 4.30 6.01 -29.23
N LEU A 497 3.91 5.61 -28.02
CA LEU A 497 3.15 6.43 -27.08
C LEU A 497 4.07 7.08 -26.04
N ARG A 498 4.97 6.31 -25.43
CA ARG A 498 5.88 6.75 -24.35
C ARG A 498 5.11 7.47 -23.25
N ASP A 499 5.42 8.74 -23.02
CA ASP A 499 4.86 9.59 -21.96
C ASP A 499 3.67 10.44 -22.46
N ASP A 500 3.20 10.19 -23.69
CA ASP A 500 2.05 10.90 -24.25
C ASP A 500 0.71 10.40 -23.69
N GLU A 501 -0.19 11.35 -23.43
CA GLU A 501 -1.60 11.06 -23.10
C GLU A 501 -2.30 10.26 -24.24
N PRO A 502 -3.07 9.20 -23.93
CA PRO A 502 -3.64 8.26 -24.89
C PRO A 502 -4.90 8.81 -25.59
N THR A 503 -4.82 10.00 -26.19
CA THR A 503 -5.92 10.56 -27.00
C THR A 503 -6.25 9.66 -28.19
N GLU A 504 -7.51 9.64 -28.66
CA GLU A 504 -7.90 8.76 -29.78
C GLU A 504 -7.04 8.99 -31.04
N LYS A 505 -6.65 10.24 -31.31
CA LYS A 505 -5.72 10.60 -32.40
C LYS A 505 -4.36 9.92 -32.24
N LYS A 506 -3.76 9.99 -31.05
CA LYS A 506 -2.46 9.35 -30.76
C LYS A 506 -2.60 7.82 -30.77
N LEU A 507 -3.67 7.27 -30.20
CA LEU A 507 -3.94 5.83 -30.25
C LEU A 507 -4.12 5.31 -31.68
N ASN A 508 -4.69 6.10 -32.59
CA ASN A 508 -4.79 5.74 -34.00
C ASN A 508 -3.43 5.76 -34.69
N TYR A 509 -2.59 6.76 -34.39
CA TYR A 509 -1.21 6.82 -34.87
C TYR A 509 -0.38 5.62 -34.40
N VAL A 510 -0.37 5.33 -33.08
CA VAL A 510 0.37 4.20 -32.49
C VAL A 510 -0.10 2.87 -33.08
N TYR A 511 -1.42 2.69 -33.21
CA TYR A 511 -2.00 1.50 -33.81
C TYR A 511 -1.55 1.30 -35.27
N TYR A 512 -1.55 2.38 -36.06
CA TYR A 512 -1.06 2.35 -37.43
C TYR A 512 0.44 2.01 -37.50
N MET A 513 1.27 2.66 -36.68
CA MET A 513 2.72 2.44 -36.66
C MET A 513 3.07 0.99 -36.28
N LEU A 514 2.45 0.43 -35.24
CA LEU A 514 2.71 -0.94 -34.80
C LEU A 514 2.20 -1.99 -35.80
N ARG A 515 1.17 -1.66 -36.58
CA ARG A 515 0.67 -2.54 -37.66
C ARG A 515 1.72 -2.69 -38.77
N ILE A 516 2.46 -1.63 -39.11
CA ILE A 516 3.40 -1.62 -40.24
C ILE A 516 4.86 -1.89 -39.83
N ALA A 517 5.26 -1.56 -38.60
CA ALA A 517 6.64 -1.73 -38.14
C ALA A 517 7.03 -3.22 -38.06
N ARG A 518 8.31 -3.54 -38.28
CA ARG A 518 8.89 -4.86 -38.03
C ARG A 518 10.04 -4.73 -37.05
N TYR A 519 10.02 -5.52 -35.98
CA TYR A 519 11.03 -5.52 -34.92
C TYR A 519 11.72 -6.88 -34.83
N ASP A 520 12.37 -7.28 -35.92
CA ASP A 520 12.98 -8.60 -36.08
C ASP A 520 14.17 -8.84 -35.12
N HIS A 521 14.74 -7.78 -34.54
CA HIS A 521 15.95 -7.82 -33.70
C HIS A 521 15.69 -7.71 -32.18
N GLN A 522 14.44 -7.58 -31.75
CA GLN A 522 14.09 -7.33 -30.34
C GLN A 522 13.23 -8.44 -29.72
N MET A 523 13.20 -9.62 -30.34
CA MET A 523 12.43 -10.79 -29.90
C MET A 523 13.25 -11.84 -29.19
#